data_AF-A0A1M7CC13-F1
#
_entry.id   AF-A0A1M7CC13-F1
#
_cell.length_a   1.000
_cell.length_b   1.000
_cell.length_c   1.000
_cell.angle_alpha   90.00
_cell.angle_beta   90.00
_cell.angle_gamma   90.00
#
_symmetry.space_group_name_H-M   'P 1'
#
loop_
_entity.id
_entity.type
_entity.pdbx_description
1 polymer ?
#
loop_
_entity_poly.entity_id
_entity_poly.type
_entity_poly.pdbx_seq_one_letter_code
_entity_poly.pdbx_strand_id
1 'polypeptide(L)' 'MMPLPDWSTRYLSLGVFGTTGVAIAWVLDETAVIYVAFTTVLAFTTLALFHAYRLRTQPPRGKLDRIP' A
#
# COMPACT_ATOMS: atom_id res chain seq x y z
N MET A 1 -8.20 7.29 20.11
CA MET A 1 -7.99 7.21 18.65
C MET A 1 -6.84 6.25 18.41
N MET A 2 -7.06 5.12 17.74
CA MET A 2 -5.95 4.23 17.40
C MET A 2 -4.98 4.96 16.46
N PRO A 3 -3.66 4.85 16.64
CA PRO A 3 -2.70 5.46 15.73
C PRO A 3 -2.95 4.91 14.32
N LEU A 4 -3.09 5.81 13.33
CA LEU A 4 -3.21 5.42 11.93
C LEU A 4 -1.98 4.58 11.56
N PRO A 5 -2.15 3.39 10.95
CA PRO A 5 -1.03 2.51 10.64
C PRO A 5 -0.03 3.22 9.74
N ASP A 6 1.25 3.07 10.08
CA ASP A 6 2.38 3.55 9.31
C ASP A 6 2.35 3.00 7.88
N TRP A 7 2.97 3.71 6.94
CA TRP A 7 2.98 3.30 5.54
C TRP A 7 3.54 1.89 5.35
N SER A 8 4.58 1.52 6.09
CA SER A 8 5.15 0.16 6.10
C SER A 8 4.09 -0.89 6.44
N THR A 9 3.25 -0.64 7.44
CA THR A 9 2.16 -1.54 7.84
C THR A 9 1.11 -1.69 6.74
N ARG A 10 0.82 -0.61 6.00
CA ARG A 10 -0.14 -0.64 4.87
C ARG A 10 0.36 -1.47 3.70
N TYR A 11 1.66 -1.34 3.35
CA TYR A 11 2.28 -2.19 2.32
C TYR A 11 2.37 -3.63 2.78
N LEU A 12 2.74 -3.86 4.04
CA LEU A 12 2.81 -5.20 4.62
C LEU A 12 1.44 -5.89 4.60
N SER A 13 0.38 -5.19 5.05
CA SER A 13 -0.98 -5.74 5.01
C SER A 13 -1.40 -6.07 3.59
N LEU A 14 -1.10 -5.19 2.62
CA LEU A 14 -1.44 -5.43 1.22
C LEU A 14 -0.67 -6.63 0.65
N GLY A 15 0.60 -6.80 1.04
CA GLY A 15 1.41 -7.97 0.68
C GLY A 15 0.85 -9.27 1.27
N VAL A 16 0.44 -9.26 2.54
CA VAL A 16 -0.19 -10.42 3.19
C VAL A 16 -1.52 -10.77 2.51
N PHE A 17 -2.39 -9.78 2.26
CA PHE A 17 -3.66 -10.03 1.57
C PHE A 17 -3.46 -10.52 0.13
N GLY A 18 -2.50 -9.95 -0.61
CA GLY A 18 -2.18 -10.37 -1.97
C GLY A 18 -1.65 -11.80 -2.03
N THR A 19 -0.64 -12.13 -1.21
CA THR A 19 -0.07 -13.49 -1.14
C THR A 19 -1.09 -14.54 -0.69
N THR A 20 -1.91 -14.20 0.31
CA THR A 20 -3.00 -15.07 0.78
C THR A 20 -4.05 -15.28 -0.32
N GLY A 21 -4.44 -14.22 -1.03
CA GLY A 21 -5.36 -14.30 -2.16
C GLY A 21 -4.83 -15.19 -3.29
N VAL A 22 -3.55 -15.07 -3.64
CA VAL A 22 -2.89 -15.92 -4.64
C VAL A 22 -2.89 -17.38 -4.20
N ALA A 23 -2.55 -17.67 -2.94
CA ALA A 23 -2.54 -19.03 -2.41
C ALA A 23 -3.95 -19.66 -2.41
N ILE A 24 -4.99 -18.89 -2.04
CA ILE A 24 -6.38 -19.34 -2.09
C ILE A 24 -6.81 -19.59 -3.54
N ALA A 25 -6.51 -18.66 -4.46
CA ALA A 25 -6.82 -18.83 -5.87
C ALA A 25 -6.16 -20.08 -6.44
N TRP A 26 -4.89 -20.33 -6.12
CA TRP A 26 -4.17 -21.53 -6.56
C TRP A 26 -4.86 -22.84 -6.16
N VAL A 27 -5.48 -22.88 -4.97
CA VAL A 27 -6.18 -24.07 -4.47
C VAL A 27 -7.56 -24.24 -5.12
N LEU A 28 -8.26 -23.13 -5.39
CA LEU A 28 -9.64 -23.16 -5.89
C LEU A 28 -9.73 -23.23 -7.42
N ASP A 29 -8.91 -22.45 -8.12
CA ASP A 29 -8.91 -22.30 -9.58
C ASP A 29 -7.60 -21.65 -10.05
N GLU A 30 -6.72 -22.44 -10.68
CA GLU A 30 -5.42 -21.99 -11.17
C GLU A 30 -5.53 -20.84 -12.19
N THR A 31 -6.63 -20.77 -12.95
CA THR A 31 -6.85 -19.69 -13.92
C THR A 31 -7.13 -18.35 -13.25
N ALA A 32 -7.68 -18.36 -12.03
CA ALA A 32 -7.98 -17.17 -11.24
C ALA A 32 -6.71 -16.51 -10.66
N VAL A 33 -5.60 -17.27 -10.54
CA VAL A 33 -4.33 -16.80 -9.96
C VAL A 33 -3.80 -15.56 -10.69
N ILE A 34 -3.87 -15.56 -12.02
CA ILE A 34 -3.40 -14.44 -12.85
C ILE A 34 -4.20 -13.18 -12.55
N TYR A 35 -5.53 -13.28 -12.47
CA TYR A 35 -6.39 -12.13 -12.16
C TYR A 35 -6.14 -11.58 -10.74
N VAL A 36 -5.92 -12.47 -9.77
CA VAL A 36 -5.59 -12.07 -8.38
C VAL A 36 -4.19 -11.43 -8.30
N ALA A 37 -3.22 -11.93 -9.07
CA ALA A 37 -1.90 -11.32 -9.16
C ALA A 37 -1.97 -9.92 -9.78
N PHE A 38 -2.70 -9.75 -10.90
CA PHE A 38 -2.88 -8.44 -11.54
C PHE A 38 -3.57 -7.43 -10.61
N THR A 39 -4.66 -7.83 -9.96
CA THR A 39 -5.37 -6.95 -9.01
C THR A 39 -4.50 -6.54 -7.83
N THR A 40 -3.66 -7.45 -7.32
CA THR A 40 -2.67 -7.17 -6.26
C THR A 40 -1.64 -6.14 -6.73
N VAL A 41 -1.05 -6.31 -7.91
CA VAL A 41 -0.08 -5.35 -8.49
C VAL A 41 -0.71 -3.98 -8.69
N LEU A 42 -1.96 -3.94 -9.16
CA LEU A 42 -2.70 -2.69 -9.34
C LEU A 42 -2.89 -1.97 -8.01
N ALA A 43 -3.30 -2.70 -6.96
CA ALA A 43 -3.47 -2.14 -5.61
C ALA A 43 -2.16 -1.58 -5.04
N PHE A 44 -1.03 -2.27 -5.24
CA PHE A 44 0.29 -1.79 -4.84
C PHE A 44 0.66 -0.49 -5.57
N THR A 45 0.39 -0.45 -6.88
CA THR A 45 0.66 0.72 -7.71
C THR A 45 -0.17 1.93 -7.27
N THR A 46 -1.46 1.74 -7.01
CA THR A 46 -2.35 2.79 -6.50
C THR A 46 -1.88 3.30 -5.14
N LEU A 47 -1.50 2.40 -4.23
CA LEU A 47 -0.99 2.77 -2.91
C LEU A 47 0.34 3.55 -3.01
N ALA A 48 1.22 3.15 -3.93
CA ALA A 48 2.48 3.83 -4.22
C ALA A 48 2.26 5.25 -4.76
N LEU A 49 1.36 5.41 -5.74
CA LEU A 49 0.97 6.72 -6.27
C LEU A 49 0.37 7.61 -5.19
N PHE A 50 -0.51 7.05 -4.36
CA PHE A 50 -1.12 7.79 -3.25
C PHE A 50 -0.09 8.19 -2.19
N HIS A 51 0.85 7.31 -1.86
CA HIS A 51 1.95 7.62 -0.94
C HIS A 51 2.83 8.74 -1.50
N ALA A 52 3.22 8.66 -2.78
CA ALA A 52 4.01 9.70 -3.45
C ALA A 52 3.27 11.05 -3.50
N TYR A 53 1.97 11.04 -3.79
CA TYR A 53 1.13 12.23 -3.75
C TYR A 53 1.07 12.85 -2.35
N ARG A 54 0.94 12.01 -1.31
CA ARG A 54 0.90 12.45 0.09
C ARG A 54 2.22 13.04 0.57
N LEU A 55 3.36 12.55 0.06
CA LEU A 55 4.67 13.14 0.32
C LEU A 55 4.83 14.51 -0.36
N ARG A 56 4.31 14.67 -1.57
CA ARG A 56 4.38 15.94 -2.33
C ARG A 56 3.51 17.05 -1.75
N THR A 57 2.38 16.69 -1.13
CA THR A 57 1.39 17.62 -0.58
C THR A 57 1.62 17.93 0.90
N GLN A 58 2.60 17.30 1.55
CA GLN A 58 2.94 17.64 2.92
C GLN A 58 3.72 18.96 2.97
N PRO A 59 3.27 19.95 3.78
CA PRO A 59 4.02 21.17 3.98
C PRO A 59 5.39 20.86 4.60
N PRO A 60 6.46 21.57 4.21
CA PRO A 60 7.80 21.32 4.72
C PRO A 60 7.82 21.51 6.24
N ARG A 61 8.01 20.41 6.98
CA ARG A 61 8.00 20.33 8.45
C ARG A 61 9.17 21.07 9.16
N GLY A 62 9.89 21.97 8.50
CA GLY A 62 11.24 22.35 8.95
C GLY A 62 11.66 23.80 8.88
N LYS A 63 10.79 24.78 8.64
CA LYS A 63 11.23 26.19 8.53
C LYS A 63 10.46 27.25 9.33
N LEU A 64 9.49 26.86 10.18
CA LEU A 64 8.76 27.83 11.01
C LEU A 64 9.37 28.04 12.42
N ASP A 65 10.31 27.20 12.87
CA ASP A 65 10.96 27.33 14.19
C ASP A 65 12.33 28.03 14.17
N ARG A 66 12.71 28.66 13.05
CA ARG A 66 13.97 29.42 12.94
C ARG A 66 13.69 30.86 12.50
N ILE A 67 12.99 31.62 13.35
CA ILE A 67 12.96 33.08 13.29
C ILE A 67 13.32 33.60 14.68
N PRO A 68 14.61 33.84 14.97
CA PRO A 68 15.03 34.90 15.86
C PRO A 68 15.21 36.22 15.10
#